data_AF-A0A2T2N119-F1
#
_entry.id   AF-A0A2T2N119-F1
#
_cell.length_a   1.000
_cell.length_b   1.000
_cell.length_c   1.000
_cell.angle_alpha   90.00
_cell.angle_beta   90.00
_cell.angle_gamma   90.00
#
_symmetry.space_group_name_H-M   'P 1'
#
loop_
_entity.id
_entity.type
_entity.pdbx_description
1 polymer ?
#
loop_
_entity_poly.entity_id
_entity_poly.type
_entity_poly.pdbx_seq_one_letter_code
_entity_poly.pdbx_strand_id
1 'polypeptide(L)'
;KRNNAVSACYACRRRKSKVSAQNNLLTGRIDILLCDGQRPICTRCSQKSTRCVYEFRPNESPLQAMKQALKQGKRELMHLHQFFLFPGSCTEQKALEMLRRIR
;
A
#
# COMPACT_ATOMS: atom_id res chain seq x y z
N LYS A 1 20.61 -16.36 -6.44
CA LYS A 1 19.74 -16.10 -5.27
C LYS A 1 19.46 -14.60 -5.22
N ARG A 2 18.29 -14.13 -5.66
CA ARG A 2 17.95 -12.70 -5.65
C ARG A 2 17.58 -12.29 -4.22
N ASN A 3 18.23 -11.24 -3.72
CA ASN A 3 17.97 -10.65 -2.41
C ASN A 3 16.47 -10.38 -2.23
N ASN A 4 15.83 -11.13 -1.32
CA ASN A 4 14.55 -10.76 -0.74
C ASN A 4 14.79 -9.52 0.13
N ALA A 5 14.89 -8.35 -0.49
CA ALA A 5 14.84 -7.09 0.23
C ALA A 5 13.44 -7.00 0.85
N VAL A 6 13.34 -7.39 2.13
CA VAL A 6 12.11 -7.24 2.92
C VAL A 6 11.71 -5.77 2.85
N SER A 7 10.55 -5.49 2.24
CA SER A 7 10.10 -4.11 2.03
C SER A 7 9.85 -3.44 3.38
N ALA A 8 10.61 -2.39 3.69
CA ALA A 8 10.40 -1.60 4.89
C ALA A 8 9.01 -0.93 4.88
N CYS A 9 8.39 -0.78 6.05
CA CYS A 9 7.13 -0.04 6.15
C CYS A 9 7.32 1.43 5.73
N TYR A 10 6.23 2.08 5.32
CA TYR A 10 6.21 3.48 4.88
C TYR A 10 6.80 4.44 5.92
N ALA A 11 6.50 4.23 7.21
CA ALA A 11 7.04 5.04 8.30
C ALA A 11 8.56 4.91 8.41
N CYS A 12 9.12 3.69 8.29
CA CYS A 12 10.57 3.48 8.29
C CYS A 12 11.23 3.97 7.00
N ARG A 13 10.56 3.89 5.84
CA ARG A 13 11.05 4.45 4.57
C ARG A 13 11.12 5.98 4.58
N ARG A 14 10.04 6.65 4.98
CA ARG A 14 9.97 8.12 5.05
C ARG A 14 11.01 8.71 6.00
N ARG A 15 11.30 8.02 7.10
CA ARG A 15 12.23 8.51 8.11
C ARG A 15 13.68 8.54 7.61
N LYS A 16 14.02 7.97 6.43
CA LYS A 16 15.39 7.83 5.89
C LYS A 16 16.44 7.60 7.00
N SER A 17 16.10 6.83 8.04
CA SER A 17 16.67 7.09 9.37
C SER A 17 18.18 6.86 9.43
N LYS A 18 18.92 7.95 9.34
CA LYS A 18 20.18 8.28 10.03
C LYS A 18 19.80 9.49 10.91
N VAL A 19 20.09 9.63 12.20
CA VAL A 19 20.88 8.91 13.19
C VAL A 19 20.13 9.11 14.52
N SER A 20 19.80 8.04 15.23
CA SER A 20 19.92 8.09 16.68
C SER A 20 20.81 6.92 17.00
N ALA A 21 22.12 7.17 17.01
CA ALA A 21 23.07 6.20 17.52
C ALA A 21 22.64 5.90 18.96
N GLN A 22 22.10 4.72 19.20
CA GLN A 22 22.23 4.13 20.51
C GLN A 22 23.48 3.28 20.41
N ASN A 23 24.51 3.67 21.17
CA ASN A 23 25.68 2.85 21.36
C ASN A 23 25.22 1.52 21.96
N ASN A 24 25.35 0.44 21.21
CA ASN A 24 25.22 -0.89 21.76
C ASN A 24 26.53 -1.16 22.52
N LEU A 25 26.53 -0.88 23.83
CA LEU A 25 27.71 -0.94 24.72
C LEU A 25 28.42 -2.30 24.72
N LEU A 26 27.78 -3.35 24.20
CA LEU A 26 28.30 -4.71 24.12
C LEU A 26 29.11 -5.01 22.85
N THR A 27 28.86 -4.32 21.73
CA THR A 27 29.43 -4.70 20.42
C THR A 27 30.17 -3.58 19.70
N GLY A 28 30.03 -2.33 20.14
CA GLY A 28 30.70 -1.17 19.54
C GLY A 28 30.29 -0.90 18.08
N ARG A 29 29.21 -1.51 17.59
CA ARG A 29 28.72 -1.35 16.21
C ARG A 29 27.53 -0.38 16.16
N ILE A 30 27.45 0.39 15.09
CA ILE A 30 26.30 1.25 14.77
C ILE A 30 25.23 0.36 14.14
N ASP A 31 24.21 0.01 14.92
CA ASP A 31 23.06 -0.74 14.40
C ASP A 31 22.20 0.18 13.53
N ILE A 32 22.31 0.02 12.21
CA ILE A 32 21.40 0.63 11.24
C ILE A 32 20.02 0.04 11.52
N LEU A 33 19.09 0.87 12.01
CA LEU A 33 17.76 0.42 12.34
C LEU A 33 16.94 0.14 11.07
N LEU A 34 17.17 -1.04 10.49
CA LEU A 34 16.36 -1.60 9.43
C LEU A 34 14.98 -1.94 10.00
N CYS A 35 13.94 -1.57 9.28
CA CYS A 35 12.62 -2.14 9.52
C CYS A 35 12.73 -3.67 9.47
N ASP A 36 12.39 -4.35 10.55
CA ASP A 36 12.42 -5.82 10.63
C ASP A 36 11.44 -6.51 9.67
N GLY A 37 10.47 -5.76 9.15
CA GLY A 37 9.48 -6.27 8.20
C GLY A 37 8.34 -7.06 8.85
N GLN A 38 8.28 -7.10 10.19
CA GLN A 38 7.21 -7.77 10.93
C GLN A 38 5.85 -7.13 10.60
N ARG A 39 4.86 -7.97 10.35
CA ARG A 39 3.48 -7.57 10.03
C ARG A 39 2.55 -8.08 11.13
N PRO A 40 1.50 -7.33 11.50
CA PRO A 40 1.02 -6.09 10.88
C PRO A 40 1.83 -4.83 11.26
N ILE A 41 2.66 -4.90 12.31
CA ILE A 41 3.41 -3.75 12.84
C ILE A 41 4.87 -4.17 13.06
N CYS A 42 5.83 -3.40 12.53
CA CYS A 42 7.26 -3.62 12.79
C CYS A 42 7.64 -3.27 14.22
N THR A 43 8.65 -3.92 14.81
CA THR A 43 9.07 -3.68 16.21
C THR A 43 9.31 -2.20 16.49
N ARG A 44 9.94 -1.48 15.54
CA ARG A 44 10.19 -0.04 15.69
C ARG A 44 8.91 0.80 15.70
N CYS A 45 7.93 0.48 14.86
CA CYS A 45 6.67 1.22 14.84
C CYS A 45 5.82 0.88 16.08
N SER A 46 5.92 -0.36 16.58
CA SER A 46 5.29 -0.78 17.84
C SER A 46 5.84 0.02 19.03
N GLN A 47 7.17 0.06 19.20
CA GLN A 47 7.82 0.82 20.28
C GLN A 47 7.54 2.32 20.23
N LYS A 48 7.45 2.90 19.03
CA LYS A 48 7.19 4.33 18.84
C LYS A 48 5.71 4.67 18.75
N SER A 49 4.83 3.69 19.00
CA SER A 49 3.38 3.83 18.84
C SER A 49 2.98 4.59 17.56
N THR A 50 3.69 4.32 16.45
CA THR A 50 3.47 5.01 15.17
C THR A 50 2.79 4.09 14.18
N ARG A 51 1.90 4.69 13.37
CA ARG A 51 1.13 3.96 12.36
C ARG A 51 2.07 3.25 11.38
N CYS A 52 2.03 1.92 11.41
CA CYS A 52 2.82 1.06 10.53
C CYS A 52 2.00 0.70 9.29
N VAL A 53 2.44 1.13 8.11
CA VAL A 53 1.74 0.85 6.85
C VAL A 53 2.73 0.27 5.86
N TYR A 54 2.34 -0.81 5.19
CA TYR A 54 3.09 -1.42 4.10
C TYR A 54 2.32 -1.24 2.79
N GLU A 55 2.99 -0.78 1.74
CA GLU A 55 2.37 -0.59 0.42
C GLU A 55 2.04 -1.92 -0.29
N PHE A 56 2.80 -2.97 0.02
CA PHE A 56 2.68 -4.27 -0.62
C PHE A 56 2.28 -5.32 0.39
N ARG A 57 1.61 -6.39 -0.05
CA ARG A 57 1.38 -7.59 0.78
C ARG A 57 2.70 -8.31 1.06
N PRO A 58 2.78 -9.13 2.13
CA PRO A 58 3.93 -10.02 2.30
C PRO A 58 4.08 -10.91 1.05
N ASN A 59 5.31 -11.05 0.56
CA ASN A 59 5.68 -11.82 -0.64
C ASN A 59 5.14 -11.30 -1.99
N GLU A 60 4.52 -10.12 -2.02
CA GLU A 60 4.08 -9.53 -3.27
C GLU A 60 5.23 -8.78 -3.96
N SER A 61 5.56 -9.20 -5.18
CA SER A 61 6.54 -8.46 -5.98
C SER A 61 5.98 -7.10 -6.40
N PRO A 62 6.82 -6.05 -6.56
CA PRO A 62 6.34 -4.74 -7.03
C PRO A 62 5.59 -4.82 -8.36
N LEU A 63 6.03 -5.70 -9.27
CA LEU A 63 5.35 -5.95 -10.54
C LEU A 63 3.97 -6.59 -10.35
N GLN A 64 3.82 -7.51 -9.40
CA GLN A 64 2.54 -8.13 -9.08
C GLN A 64 1.56 -7.11 -8.46
N ALA A 65 2.04 -6.28 -7.54
CA ALA A 65 1.24 -5.19 -6.97
C ALA A 65 0.78 -4.20 -8.04
N MET A 66 1.69 -3.80 -8.94
CA MET A 66 1.35 -2.91 -10.06
C MET A 66 0.32 -3.55 -11.00
N LYS A 67 0.48 -4.84 -11.35
CA LYS A 67 -0.51 -5.58 -12.16
C LYS A 67 -1.88 -5.62 -11.48
N GLN A 68 -1.93 -5.84 -10.16
CA GLN A 68 -3.17 -5.83 -9.41
C GLN A 68 -3.81 -4.44 -9.37
N ALA A 69 -3.02 -3.39 -9.10
CA ALA A 69 -3.49 -2.01 -9.12
C ALA A 69 -4.05 -1.61 -10.49
N LEU A 70 -3.37 -1.98 -11.59
CA LEU A 70 -3.85 -1.74 -12.95
C LEU A 70 -5.15 -2.50 -13.24
N LYS A 71 -5.26 -3.76 -12.80
CA LYS A 71 -6.48 -4.55 -12.98
C LYS A 71 -7.65 -3.94 -12.22
N GLN A 72 -7.41 -3.47 -11.00
CA GLN A 72 -8.42 -2.80 -10.18
C GLN A 72 -8.84 -1.47 -10.80
N GLY A 73 -7.88 -0.62 -11.18
CA GLY A 73 -8.17 0.65 -11.85
C GLY A 73 -8.92 0.48 -13.17
N LYS A 74 -8.60 -0.55 -13.97
CA LYS A 74 -9.37 -0.88 -15.18
C LYS A 74 -10.82 -1.25 -14.88
N ARG A 75 -11.08 -2.00 -13.80
CA ARG A 75 -12.45 -2.36 -13.38
C ARG A 75 -13.25 -1.13 -12.96
N GLU A 76 -12.64 -0.27 -12.14
CA GLU A 76 -13.25 0.97 -11.69
C GLU A 76 -13.55 1.90 -12.88
N LEU A 77 -12.60 2.02 -13.81
CA LEU A 77 -12.80 2.78 -15.04
C LEU A 77 -13.92 2.21 -15.90
N MET A 78 -14.00 0.88 -16.05
CA MET A 78 -15.12 0.24 -16.76
C MET A 78 -16.46 0.49 -16.09
N HIS A 79 -16.54 0.42 -14.77
CA HIS A 79 -17.75 0.77 -14.03
C HIS A 79 -18.13 2.24 -14.27
N LEU A 80 -17.20 3.18 -14.10
CA LEU A 80 -17.47 4.60 -14.33
C LEU A 80 -17.90 4.86 -15.78
N HIS A 81 -17.24 4.23 -16.76
CA HIS A 81 -17.61 4.33 -18.17
C HIS A 81 -19.03 3.80 -18.41
N GLN A 82 -19.39 2.66 -17.82
CA GLN A 82 -20.74 2.11 -17.86
C GLN A 82 -21.76 3.04 -17.17
N PHE A 83 -21.38 3.79 -16.14
CA PHE A 83 -22.29 4.74 -15.51
C PHE A 83 -22.45 6.03 -16.31
N PHE A 84 -21.39 6.55 -16.92
CA PHE A 84 -21.39 7.88 -17.52
C PHE A 84 -21.72 7.90 -19.02
N LEU A 85 -21.43 6.83 -19.76
CA LEU A 85 -21.62 6.82 -21.23
C LEU A 85 -22.88 6.06 -21.68
N PHE A 86 -23.43 5.22 -20.81
CA PHE A 86 -24.74 4.58 -21.05
C PHE A 86 -25.93 5.56 -21.00
N PRO A 87 -25.97 6.58 -20.12
CA PRO A 87 -27.10 7.53 -20.08
C PRO A 87 -27.22 8.39 -21.33
N GLY A 88 -26.11 8.69 -22.02
CA GLY A 88 -26.14 9.47 -23.27
C GLY A 88 -26.77 8.74 -24.46
N SER A 89 -26.99 7.42 -24.34
CA SER A 89 -27.57 6.56 -25.38
C SER A 89 -28.74 5.70 -24.88
N CYS A 90 -29.21 5.90 -23.65
CA CYS A 90 -30.31 5.16 -23.06
C CYS A 90 -31.55 6.03 -22.84
N THR A 91 -32.72 5.39 -22.93
CA THR A 91 -34.00 5.99 -22.57
C THR A 91 -34.00 6.42 -21.10
N GLU A 92 -34.75 7.48 -20.79
CA GLU A 92 -34.88 8.07 -19.45
C GLU A 92 -35.15 7.03 -18.34
N GLN A 93 -35.97 6.01 -18.64
CA GLN A 93 -36.27 4.91 -17.71
C GLN A 93 -35.03 4.10 -17.28
N LYS A 94 -34.10 3.82 -18.21
CA LYS A 94 -32.87 3.07 -17.88
C LYS A 94 -31.90 3.94 -17.07
N ALA A 95 -31.81 5.23 -17.38
CA ALA A 95 -31.02 6.17 -16.58
C ALA A 95 -31.56 6.27 -15.14
N LEU A 96 -32.88 6.36 -14.98
CA LEU A 96 -33.54 6.35 -13.66
C LEU A 96 -33.33 5.03 -12.90
N GLU A 97 -33.35 3.87 -13.57
CA GLU A 97 -33.06 2.58 -12.93
C GLU A 97 -31.61 2.50 -12.43
N MET A 98 -30.64 3.00 -13.20
CA MET A 98 -29.23 3.05 -12.79
C MET A 98 -29.03 3.99 -11.59
N LEU A 99 -29.65 5.16 -11.59
CA LEU A 99 -29.60 6.11 -10.47
C LEU A 99 -30.20 5.55 -9.19
N ARG A 100 -31.24 4.71 -9.28
CA ARG A 100 -31.84 4.03 -8.12
C ARG A 100 -30.91 3.01 -7.45
N ARG A 101 -29.95 2.42 -8.17
CA ARG A 101 -28.97 1.46 -7.60
C ARG A 101 -27.85 2.14 -6.80
N ILE A 102 -27.75 3.46 -6.86
CA ILE A 102 -26.73 4.27 -6.17
C ILE A 102 -27.25 4.80 -4.83
N ARG A 103 -28.57 4.76 -4.61
CA ARG A 103 -29.23 5.20 -3.37
C ARG A 103 -29.20 4.10 -2.31
#